data_AF-A0A6J7C2M2-F1
#
_entry.id   AF-A0A6J7C2M2-F1
#
_cell.length_a   1.000
_cell.length_b   1.000
_cell.length_c   1.000
_cell.angle_alpha   90.00
_cell.angle_beta   90.00
_cell.angle_gamma   90.00
#
_symmetry.space_group_name_H-M   'P 1'
#
loop_
_entity.id
_entity.type
_entity.pdbx_description
1 polymer ?
#
loop_
_entity_poly.entity_id
_entity_poly.type
_entity_poly.pdbx_seq_one_letter_code
_entity_poly.pdbx_strand_id
1 'polypeptide(L)'
;MRTSAEIFLLPNGTFFVEFAVFVFIVFALTKWIIPPINKAMEERQTQIRTSLEAADVARTQAAAADTERRAALDEGRRQAGEIIAQAQSDRSSIVEEARREASEAAALVTVRAEASMNSERASALASLRREVGTLALTLASKVVGESLADDARARATVDRFIADLEAQANGASN
;
A
#
# COMPACT_ATOMS: atom_id res chain seq x y z
N MET A 1 36.37 -92.68 73.37
CA MET A 1 37.76 -92.78 72.87
C MET A 1 37.66 -92.78 71.35
N ARG A 2 38.03 -91.75 70.60
CA ARG A 2 39.26 -90.96 70.65
C ARG A 2 38.95 -89.54 70.15
N THR A 3 39.41 -88.58 70.94
CA THR A 3 39.68 -87.18 70.62
C THR A 3 40.42 -87.02 69.31
N SER A 4 39.99 -86.06 68.47
CA SER A 4 40.86 -85.03 67.88
C SER A 4 40.05 -83.78 67.52
N ALA A 5 39.79 -82.93 68.52
CA ALA A 5 39.64 -81.51 68.27
C ALA A 5 41.05 -80.98 67.94
N GLU A 6 41.50 -81.20 66.70
CA GLU A 6 42.70 -80.56 66.16
C GLU A 6 42.35 -79.10 65.92
N ILE A 7 42.49 -78.31 67.00
CA ILE A 7 43.16 -77.03 67.01
C ILE A 7 43.04 -76.28 65.67
N PHE A 8 41.92 -75.57 65.54
CA PHE A 8 41.68 -74.54 64.53
C PHE A 8 42.56 -73.28 64.73
N LEU A 9 43.48 -73.29 65.72
CA LEU A 9 44.13 -72.09 66.26
C LEU A 9 45.67 -72.22 66.48
N LEU A 10 46.32 -73.28 66.00
CA LEU A 10 47.79 -73.35 65.86
C LEU A 10 48.17 -73.49 64.37
N PRO A 11 49.31 -72.92 63.94
CA PRO A 11 49.68 -72.79 62.53
C PRO A 11 50.07 -74.14 61.92
N ASN A 12 49.06 -74.92 61.55
CA ASN A 12 49.20 -76.08 60.67
C ASN A 12 49.26 -75.59 59.21
N GLY A 13 50.00 -76.31 58.35
CA GLY A 13 50.23 -75.91 56.94
C GLY A 13 48.96 -75.62 56.12
N THR A 14 47.80 -76.08 56.58
CA THR A 14 46.48 -75.76 56.01
C THR A 14 46.13 -74.27 56.08
N PHE A 15 46.53 -73.54 57.14
CA PHE A 15 46.30 -72.10 57.23
C PHE A 15 47.01 -71.33 56.10
N PHE A 16 48.23 -71.74 55.74
CA PHE A 16 48.96 -71.14 54.62
C PHE A 16 48.30 -71.43 53.28
N VAL A 17 47.73 -72.64 53.11
CA VAL A 17 46.98 -73.01 51.90
C VAL A 17 45.66 -72.24 51.81
N GLU A 18 44.89 -72.18 52.89
CA GLU A 18 43.64 -71.39 52.97
C GLU A 18 43.90 -69.90 52.72
N PHE A 19 44.98 -69.35 53.30
CA PHE A 19 45.40 -67.98 53.05
C PHE A 19 45.80 -67.75 51.59
N ALA A 20 46.55 -68.67 50.98
CA ALA A 20 46.91 -68.57 49.56
C ALA A 20 45.67 -68.62 48.65
N VAL A 21 44.70 -69.48 48.94
CA VAL A 21 43.42 -69.55 48.22
C VAL A 21 42.61 -68.26 48.41
N PHE A 22 42.55 -67.74 49.63
CA PHE A 22 41.89 -66.46 49.92
C PHE A 22 42.51 -65.31 49.12
N VAL A 23 43.85 -65.19 49.13
CA VAL A 23 44.57 -64.17 48.35
C VAL A 23 44.33 -64.36 46.85
N PHE A 24 44.33 -65.59 46.35
CA PHE A 24 44.02 -65.87 44.95
C PHE A 24 42.60 -65.43 44.56
N ILE A 25 41.60 -65.71 45.41
CA ILE A 25 40.21 -65.27 45.19
C ILE A 25 40.13 -63.75 45.23
N VAL A 26 40.72 -63.09 46.24
CA VAL A 26 40.73 -61.62 46.34
C VAL A 26 41.42 -61.00 45.11
N PHE A 27 42.52 -61.58 44.65
CA PHE A 27 43.19 -61.15 43.42
C PHE A 27 42.29 -61.32 42.19
N ALA A 28 41.61 -62.46 42.05
CA ALA A 28 40.67 -62.69 40.95
C ALA A 28 39.47 -61.72 40.99
N LEU A 29 38.89 -61.47 42.16
CA LEU A 29 37.80 -60.52 42.35
C LEU A 29 38.23 -59.08 41.99
N THR A 30 39.37 -58.64 42.51
CA THR A 30 39.90 -57.29 42.27
C THR A 30 40.35 -57.09 40.82
N LYS A 31 40.92 -58.12 40.18
CA LYS A 31 41.40 -58.04 38.80
C LYS A 31 40.30 -58.20 37.76
N TRP A 32 39.28 -59.04 37.99
CA TRP A 32 38.28 -59.41 36.98
C TRP A 32 36.86 -58.90 37.25
N ILE A 33 36.43 -58.79 38.51
CA ILE A 33 35.03 -58.46 38.84
C ILE A 33 34.83 -56.99 39.19
N ILE A 34 35.77 -56.36 39.92
CA ILE A 34 35.67 -54.94 40.26
C ILE A 34 35.74 -54.01 39.03
N PRO A 35 36.64 -54.22 38.04
CA PRO A 35 36.76 -53.33 36.90
C PRO A 35 35.48 -53.17 36.05
N PRO A 36 34.74 -54.23 35.66
CA PRO A 36 33.50 -54.08 34.90
C PRO A 36 32.38 -53.37 35.68
N ILE A 37 32.32 -53.56 37.01
CA ILE A 37 31.34 -52.87 37.86
C ILE A 37 31.63 -51.37 37.91
N ASN A 38 32.89 -50.99 38.14
CA ASN A 38 33.30 -49.59 38.13
C ASN A 38 33.04 -48.94 36.78
N LYS A 39 33.35 -49.63 35.68
CA LYS A 39 33.08 -49.16 34.33
C LYS A 39 31.58 -48.91 34.09
N ALA A 40 30.71 -49.83 34.52
CA ALA A 40 29.27 -49.66 34.38
C ALA A 40 28.72 -48.50 35.24
N MET A 41 29.29 -48.27 36.42
CA MET A 41 28.94 -47.13 37.28
C MET A 41 29.39 -45.80 36.67
N GLU A 42 30.62 -45.74 36.15
CA GLU A 42 31.18 -44.56 35.49
C GLU A 42 30.41 -44.22 34.21
N GLU A 43 30.04 -45.22 33.42
CA GLU A 43 29.21 -45.05 32.23
C GLU A 43 27.83 -44.48 32.59
N ARG A 44 27.16 -45.03 33.60
CA ARG A 44 25.89 -44.47 34.10
C ARG A 44 26.04 -43.05 34.61
N GLN A 45 27.10 -42.76 35.38
CA GLN A 45 27.34 -41.43 35.90
C GLN A 45 27.59 -40.43 34.77
N THR A 46 28.34 -40.84 33.75
CA THR A 46 28.60 -40.03 32.55
C THR A 46 27.31 -39.77 31.77
N GLN A 47 26.49 -40.79 31.51
CA GLN A 47 25.19 -40.63 30.83
C GLN A 47 24.25 -39.68 31.59
N ILE A 48 24.18 -39.79 32.92
CA ILE A 48 23.38 -38.88 33.75
C ILE A 48 23.92 -37.45 33.66
N ARG A 49 25.23 -37.25 33.76
CA ARG A 49 25.84 -35.91 33.62
C ARG A 49 25.54 -35.31 32.24
N THR A 50 25.80 -36.05 31.16
CA THR A 50 25.55 -35.58 29.80
C THR A 50 24.07 -35.28 29.56
N SER A 51 23.15 -36.11 30.08
CA SER A 51 21.71 -35.84 29.94
C SER A 51 21.24 -34.62 30.74
N LEU A 52 21.79 -34.39 31.94
CA LEU A 52 21.53 -33.17 32.71
C LEU A 52 22.07 -31.92 32.01
N GLU A 53 23.31 -31.97 31.53
CA GLU A 53 23.92 -30.88 30.74
C GLU A 53 23.10 -30.58 29.48
N ALA A 54 22.69 -31.62 28.74
CA ALA A 54 21.83 -31.46 27.57
C ALA A 54 20.46 -30.86 27.92
N ALA A 55 19.87 -31.24 29.06
CA ALA A 55 18.61 -30.69 29.51
C ALA A 55 18.74 -29.20 29.90
N ASP A 56 19.83 -28.81 30.57
CA ASP A 56 20.09 -27.41 30.92
C ASP A 56 20.37 -26.56 29.68
N VAL A 57 21.14 -27.09 28.72
CA VAL A 57 21.35 -26.43 27.42
C VAL A 57 20.02 -26.29 26.66
N ALA A 58 19.19 -27.33 26.62
CA ALA A 58 17.88 -27.25 25.97
C ALA A 58 16.96 -26.21 26.64
N ARG A 59 16.97 -26.13 27.98
CA ARG A 59 16.20 -25.13 28.74
C ARG A 59 16.66 -23.70 28.45
N THR A 60 17.97 -23.47 28.44
CA THR A 60 18.53 -22.14 28.15
C THR A 60 18.25 -21.72 26.71
N GLN A 61 18.39 -22.62 25.74
CA GLN A 61 18.01 -22.35 24.35
C GLN A 61 16.51 -22.07 24.20
N ALA A 62 15.65 -22.83 24.87
CA ALA A 62 14.21 -22.59 24.86
C ALA A 62 13.84 -21.21 25.44
N ALA A 63 14.48 -20.81 26.54
CA ALA A 63 14.28 -19.49 27.14
C ALA A 63 14.78 -18.35 26.24
N ALA A 64 15.93 -18.54 25.59
CA ALA A 64 16.45 -17.59 24.61
C ALA A 64 15.51 -17.46 23.40
N ALA A 65 15.02 -18.58 22.86
CA ALA A 65 14.09 -18.60 21.75
C ALA A 65 12.74 -17.94 22.10
N ASP A 66 12.21 -18.15 23.32
CA ASP A 66 10.99 -17.47 23.75
C ASP A 66 11.19 -15.95 23.88
N THR A 67 12.37 -15.53 24.36
CA THR A 67 12.73 -14.11 24.46
C THR A 67 12.84 -13.47 23.08
N GLU A 68 13.55 -14.11 22.14
CA GLU A 68 13.68 -13.64 20.76
C GLU A 68 12.32 -13.59 20.05
N ARG A 69 11.49 -14.62 20.24
CA ARG A 69 10.13 -14.66 19.69
C ARG A 69 9.28 -13.50 20.20
N ARG A 70 9.32 -13.21 21.50
CA ARG A 70 8.59 -12.07 22.09
C ARG A 70 9.10 -10.75 21.53
N ALA A 71 10.41 -10.57 21.43
CA ALA A 71 11.01 -9.39 20.85
C ALA A 71 10.58 -9.19 19.38
N ALA A 72 10.58 -10.26 18.57
CA ALA A 72 10.10 -10.23 17.19
C ALA A 72 8.60 -9.88 17.09
N LEU A 73 7.76 -10.39 18.00
CA LEU A 73 6.34 -10.05 18.04
C LEU A 73 6.11 -8.58 18.40
N ASP A 74 6.83 -8.06 19.39
CA ASP A 74 6.69 -6.67 19.82
C ASP A 74 7.24 -5.70 18.76
N GLU A 75 8.34 -6.05 18.12
CA GLU A 75 8.88 -5.31 16.97
C GLU A 75 7.89 -5.33 15.79
N GLY A 76 7.30 -6.49 15.48
CA GLY A 76 6.27 -6.59 14.45
C GLY A 76 5.02 -5.73 14.75
N ARG A 77 4.61 -5.66 16.02
CA ARG A 77 3.52 -4.78 16.47
C ARG A 77 3.88 -3.30 16.33
N ARG A 78 5.12 -2.92 16.67
CA ARG A 78 5.62 -1.54 16.51
C ARG A 78 5.61 -1.14 15.04
N GLN A 79 6.18 -1.97 14.17
CA GLN A 79 6.19 -1.73 12.72
C GLN A 79 4.78 -1.65 12.14
N ALA A 80 3.87 -2.53 12.56
CA ALA A 80 2.46 -2.46 12.15
C ALA A 80 1.81 -1.14 12.58
N GLY A 81 2.07 -0.68 13.81
CA GLY A 81 1.61 0.62 14.30
C GLY A 81 2.14 1.79 13.46
N GLU A 82 3.42 1.75 13.11
CA GLU A 82 4.07 2.76 12.26
C GLU A 82 3.49 2.78 10.84
N ILE A 83 3.26 1.62 10.23
CA ILE A 83 2.63 1.50 8.92
C ILE A 83 1.22 2.10 8.95
N ILE A 84 0.43 1.82 9.99
CA ILE A 84 -0.93 2.35 10.12
C ILE A 84 -0.89 3.87 10.31
N ALA A 85 0.01 4.39 11.15
CA ALA A 85 0.17 5.82 11.36
C ALA A 85 0.58 6.54 10.07
N GLN A 86 1.55 5.98 9.34
CA GLN A 86 1.97 6.52 8.05
C GLN A 86 0.83 6.50 7.03
N ALA A 87 0.09 5.39 6.92
CA ALA A 87 -1.03 5.28 6.01
C ALA A 87 -2.17 6.26 6.33
N GLN A 88 -2.40 6.58 7.62
CA GLN A 88 -3.36 7.61 8.02
C GLN A 88 -2.89 9.02 7.63
N SER A 89 -1.61 9.32 7.85
CA SER A 89 -0.99 10.57 7.42
C SER A 89 -1.07 10.73 5.89
N ASP A 90 -0.66 9.71 5.14
CA ASP A 90 -0.70 9.71 3.69
C ASP A 90 -2.13 9.86 3.16
N ARG A 91 -3.09 9.14 3.75
CA ARG A 91 -4.51 9.31 3.43
C ARG A 91 -4.95 10.76 3.60
N SER A 92 -4.60 11.39 4.73
CA SER A 92 -5.00 12.78 4.98
C SER A 92 -4.39 13.73 3.95
N SER A 93 -3.11 13.54 3.62
CA SER A 93 -2.41 14.32 2.59
C SER A 93 -3.04 14.15 1.22
N ILE A 94 -3.33 12.91 0.79
CA ILE A 94 -3.97 12.60 -0.49
C ILE A 94 -5.36 13.24 -0.58
N VAL A 95 -6.15 13.19 0.49
CA VAL A 95 -7.50 13.80 0.50
C VAL A 95 -7.42 15.31 0.39
N GLU A 96 -6.50 15.96 1.09
CA GLU A 96 -6.31 17.41 1.01
C GLU A 96 -5.76 17.84 -0.35
N GLU A 97 -4.82 17.08 -0.93
CA GLU A 97 -4.32 17.29 -2.28
C GLU A 97 -5.45 17.17 -3.32
N ALA A 98 -6.22 16.08 -3.27
CA ALA A 98 -7.36 15.87 -4.17
C ALA A 98 -8.43 16.96 -4.03
N ARG A 99 -8.67 17.46 -2.81
CA ARG A 99 -9.59 18.59 -2.57
C ARG A 99 -9.05 19.89 -3.18
N ARG A 100 -7.75 20.13 -3.08
CA ARG A 100 -7.11 21.31 -3.69
C ARG A 100 -7.21 21.25 -5.21
N GLU A 101 -6.80 20.14 -5.81
CA GLU A 101 -6.91 19.92 -7.26
C GLU A 101 -8.35 20.05 -7.76
N ALA A 102 -9.32 19.47 -7.05
CA ALA A 102 -10.73 19.58 -7.40
C ALA A 102 -11.23 21.03 -7.33
N SER A 103 -10.79 21.80 -6.33
CA SER A 103 -11.15 23.22 -6.19
C SER A 103 -10.55 24.08 -7.30
N GLU A 104 -9.28 23.83 -7.66
CA GLU A 104 -8.62 24.50 -8.78
C GLU A 104 -9.28 24.17 -10.12
N ALA A 105 -9.59 22.89 -10.35
CA ALA A 105 -10.30 22.44 -11.55
C ALA A 105 -11.71 23.06 -11.63
N ALA A 106 -12.45 23.12 -10.52
CA ALA A 106 -13.76 23.76 -10.47
C ALA A 106 -13.66 25.25 -10.82
N ALA A 107 -12.71 25.98 -10.23
CA ALA A 107 -12.48 27.39 -10.54
C ALA A 107 -12.15 27.60 -12.03
N LEU A 108 -11.31 26.75 -12.61
CA LEU A 108 -10.99 26.81 -14.04
C LEU A 108 -12.21 26.56 -14.93
N VAL A 109 -13.07 25.59 -14.57
CA VAL A 109 -14.33 25.32 -15.27
C VAL A 109 -15.24 26.53 -15.21
N THR A 110 -15.39 27.16 -14.04
CA THR A 110 -16.21 28.37 -13.88
C THR A 110 -15.70 29.51 -14.75
N VAL A 111 -14.39 29.79 -14.74
CA VAL A 111 -13.79 30.84 -15.58
C VAL A 111 -14.03 30.58 -17.07
N ARG A 112 -13.88 29.32 -17.51
CA ARG A 112 -14.17 28.93 -18.90
C ARG A 112 -15.65 29.06 -19.25
N ALA A 113 -16.54 28.67 -18.35
CA ALA A 113 -17.98 28.80 -18.55
C ALA A 113 -18.39 30.27 -18.67
N GLU A 114 -17.89 31.15 -17.80
CA GLU A 114 -18.14 32.60 -17.88
C GLU A 114 -17.62 33.19 -19.18
N ALA A 115 -16.42 32.80 -19.62
CA ALA A 115 -15.87 33.22 -20.91
C ALA A 115 -16.74 32.77 -22.09
N SER A 116 -17.21 31.51 -22.09
CA SER A 116 -18.12 30.99 -23.13
C SER A 116 -19.46 31.73 -23.13
N MET A 117 -20.07 31.92 -21.96
CA MET A 117 -21.34 32.65 -21.83
C MET A 117 -21.22 34.10 -22.32
N ASN A 118 -20.11 34.78 -22.03
CA ASN A 118 -19.88 36.14 -22.52
C ASN A 118 -19.74 36.18 -24.05
N SER A 119 -19.02 35.20 -24.63
CA SER A 119 -18.89 35.05 -26.08
C SER A 119 -20.24 34.74 -26.75
N GLU A 120 -21.02 33.81 -26.19
CA GLU A 120 -22.36 33.46 -26.66
C GLU A 120 -23.31 34.65 -26.58
N ARG A 121 -23.27 35.42 -25.48
CA ARG A 121 -24.06 36.64 -25.32
C ARG A 121 -23.69 37.68 -26.38
N ALA A 122 -22.41 37.89 -26.66
CA ALA A 122 -21.95 38.81 -27.69
C ALA A 122 -22.45 38.37 -29.09
N SER A 123 -22.36 37.08 -29.40
CA SER A 123 -22.86 36.50 -30.65
C SER A 123 -24.38 36.65 -30.79
N ALA A 124 -25.14 36.33 -29.75
CA ALA A 124 -26.59 36.49 -29.71
C ALA A 124 -27.00 37.96 -29.94
N LEU A 125 -26.30 38.91 -29.31
CA LEU A 125 -26.57 40.34 -29.46
C LEU A 125 -26.23 40.84 -30.88
N ALA A 126 -25.16 40.32 -31.49
CA ALA A 126 -24.81 40.61 -32.87
C ALA A 126 -25.85 40.05 -33.88
N SER A 127 -26.37 38.84 -33.63
CA SER A 127 -27.45 38.26 -34.43
C SER A 127 -28.76 39.04 -34.28
N LEU A 128 -29.14 39.41 -33.04
CA LEU A 128 -30.32 40.23 -32.77
C LEU A 128 -30.25 41.58 -33.48
N ARG A 129 -29.09 42.26 -33.44
CA ARG A 129 -28.88 43.53 -34.16
C ARG A 129 -29.06 43.39 -35.67
N ARG A 130 -28.61 42.28 -36.25
CA ARG A 130 -28.82 42.00 -37.69
C ARG A 130 -30.30 41.80 -37.99
N GLU A 131 -31.00 40.96 -37.23
CA GLU A 131 -32.43 40.70 -37.44
C GLU A 131 -33.27 41.97 -37.28
N VAL A 132 -33.02 42.76 -36.23
CA VAL A 132 -33.71 44.05 -36.01
C VAL A 132 -33.38 45.03 -37.13
N GLY A 133 -32.13 45.08 -37.59
CA GLY A 133 -31.73 45.92 -38.73
C GLY A 133 -32.47 45.54 -40.01
N THR A 134 -32.61 44.25 -40.30
CA THR A 134 -33.39 43.75 -41.44
C THR A 134 -34.87 44.11 -41.30
N LEU A 135 -35.49 43.90 -40.13
CA LEU A 135 -36.88 44.26 -39.86
C LEU A 135 -37.12 45.77 -39.99
N ALA A 136 -36.21 46.60 -39.47
CA ALA A 136 -36.28 48.06 -39.59
C ALA A 136 -36.17 48.52 -41.05
N LEU A 137 -35.28 47.92 -41.83
CA LEU A 137 -35.17 48.19 -43.27
C LEU A 137 -36.45 47.79 -44.01
N THR A 138 -37.00 46.60 -43.74
CA THR A 138 -38.27 46.14 -44.32
C THR A 138 -39.41 47.11 -43.99
N LEU A 139 -39.51 47.58 -42.74
CA LEU A 139 -40.51 48.55 -42.32
C LEU A 139 -40.30 49.90 -43.03
N ALA A 140 -39.07 50.41 -43.09
CA ALA A 140 -38.74 51.65 -43.79
C ALA A 140 -39.08 51.58 -45.29
N SER A 141 -38.72 50.49 -45.96
CA SER A 141 -39.08 50.24 -47.37
C SER A 141 -40.59 50.21 -47.57
N LYS A 142 -41.35 49.60 -46.64
CA LYS A 142 -42.82 49.56 -46.72
C LYS A 142 -43.45 50.94 -46.53
N VAL A 143 -43.01 51.71 -45.53
CA VAL A 143 -43.50 53.07 -45.25
C VAL A 143 -43.17 54.02 -46.40
N VAL A 144 -41.95 53.99 -46.93
CA VAL A 144 -41.55 54.81 -48.09
C VAL A 144 -42.32 54.38 -49.34
N GLY A 145 -42.50 53.08 -49.58
CA GLY A 145 -43.30 52.58 -50.69
C GLY A 145 -44.76 53.03 -50.63
N GLU A 146 -45.38 53.02 -49.44
CA GLU A 146 -46.75 53.48 -49.23
C GLU A 146 -46.87 55.01 -49.36
N SER A 147 -45.92 55.76 -48.81
CA SER A 147 -45.85 57.23 -48.98
C SER A 147 -45.63 57.66 -50.44
N LEU A 148 -44.82 56.93 -51.22
CA LEU A 148 -44.61 57.19 -52.65
C LEU A 148 -45.82 56.80 -53.50
N ALA A 149 -46.58 55.78 -53.07
CA ALA A 149 -47.81 55.37 -53.76
C ALA A 149 -48.91 56.44 -53.65
N ASP A 150 -48.98 57.16 -52.53
CA ASP A 150 -50.00 58.19 -52.26
C ASP A 150 -49.57 59.63 -52.62
N ASP A 151 -48.30 59.86 -52.98
CA ASP A 151 -47.79 61.21 -53.28
C ASP A 151 -47.80 61.54 -54.78
N ALA A 152 -48.69 62.45 -55.18
CA ALA A 152 -48.77 62.98 -56.54
C ALA A 152 -47.49 63.71 -56.99
N ARG A 153 -46.69 64.29 -56.07
CA ARG A 153 -45.39 64.91 -56.40
C ARG A 153 -44.33 63.87 -56.71
N ALA A 154 -44.38 62.70 -56.08
CA ALA A 154 -43.48 61.60 -56.40
C ALA A 154 -43.72 61.10 -57.84
N ARG A 155 -44.98 60.90 -58.23
CA ARG A 155 -45.36 60.54 -59.61
C ARG A 155 -44.91 61.60 -60.62
N ALA A 156 -45.17 62.89 -60.35
CA ALA A 156 -44.74 63.98 -61.21
C ALA A 156 -43.20 64.07 -61.37
N THR A 157 -42.44 63.68 -60.34
CA THR A 157 -40.97 63.64 -60.40
C THR A 157 -40.48 62.47 -61.26
N VAL A 158 -41.15 61.31 -61.20
CA VAL A 158 -40.87 60.15 -62.06
C VAL A 158 -41.19 60.48 -63.52
N ASP A 159 -42.36 61.07 -63.80
CA ASP A 159 -42.76 61.46 -65.15
C ASP A 159 -41.76 62.46 -65.76
N ARG A 160 -41.28 63.42 -64.96
CA ARG A 160 -40.26 64.39 -65.38
C ARG A 160 -38.91 63.72 -65.67
N PHE A 161 -38.52 62.70 -64.90
CA PHE A 161 -37.28 61.95 -65.13
C PHE A 161 -37.34 61.07 -66.39
N ILE A 162 -38.48 60.42 -66.65
CA ILE A 162 -38.69 59.67 -67.90
C ILE A 162 -38.66 60.60 -69.10
N ALA A 163 -39.32 61.76 -69.01
CA ALA A 163 -39.27 62.76 -70.08
C ALA A 163 -37.82 63.24 -70.36
N ASP A 164 -36.99 63.40 -69.33
CA ASP A 164 -35.59 63.81 -69.48
C ASP A 164 -34.71 62.70 -70.09
N LEU A 165 -34.97 61.43 -69.74
CA LEU A 165 -34.30 60.27 -70.36
C LEU A 165 -34.70 60.07 -71.82
N GLU A 166 -35.99 60.21 -72.16
CA GLU A 166 -36.46 60.15 -73.55
C GLU A 166 -35.85 61.30 -74.37
N ALA A 167 -35.72 62.49 -73.79
CA ALA A 167 -35.05 63.61 -74.43
C ALA A 167 -33.55 63.32 -74.69
N GLN A 168 -32.83 62.70 -73.74
CA GLN A 168 -31.44 62.28 -73.95
C GLN A 168 -31.29 61.12 -74.95
N ALA A 169 -32.18 60.13 -74.91
CA ALA A 169 -32.14 58.98 -75.81
C ALA A 169 -32.44 59.39 -77.26
N ASN A 170 -33.43 60.26 -77.48
CA ASN A 170 -33.74 60.82 -78.81
C ASN A 170 -32.66 61.81 -79.29
N GLY A 171 -31.87 62.39 -78.38
CA GLY A 171 -30.72 63.21 -78.71
C GLY A 171 -29.45 62.42 -79.08
N ALA A 172 -29.36 61.14 -78.69
CA ALA A 172 -28.21 60.27 -78.97
C ALA A 172 -28.38 59.43 -80.27
N SER A 173 -29.56 59.46 -80.90
CA SER A 173 -29.88 58.71 -82.13
C SER A 173 -29.87 59.56 -83.42
N ASN A 174 -29.26 60.74 -83.40
CA ASN A 174 -29.00 61.60 -84.58
C ASN A 174 -27.50 61.83 -84.78
#